data_AF-A0AAW1PJ38-F1
#
_entry.id   AF-A0AAW1PJ38-F1
#
_cell.length_a   1.000
_cell.length_b   1.000
_cell.length_c   1.000
_cell.angle_alpha   90.00
_cell.angle_beta   90.00
_cell.angle_gamma   90.00
#
_symmetry.space_group_name_H-M   'P 1'
#
loop_
_entity.id
_entity.type
_entity.pdbx_description
1 polymer ?
#
loop_
_entity_poly.entity_id
_entity_poly.type
_entity_poly.pdbx_seq_one_letter_code
_entity_poly.pdbx_strand_id
1 'polypeptide(L)'
;MLVFGGRTAVGDGTALNDLHSFSLEQRRWSSISTSGNAPAARSYHAATSVGDDLYIFGGCSTFGRLADLHKLDTTSGKWTELPSSDKIKPRGGAGLTAVGTSLYLVGGFCGHELSDVHIFDTVSRTWTELVLPNSVKLHLSPKEGETGELPARSVFGLAAVKLRRSKPLLCHLPRTAGDLHGMYEVGGSETARDCLLAFGGENCSHRPGARGCW
;
A
#
# COMPACT_ATOMS: atom_id res chain seq x y z
N MET A 1 16.32 6.01 5.51
CA MET A 1 15.16 5.75 4.62
C MET A 1 15.57 4.72 3.58
N LEU A 2 14.69 3.80 3.22
CA LEU A 2 14.93 2.80 2.17
C LEU A 2 14.03 3.07 0.96
N VAL A 3 14.55 2.83 -0.23
CA VAL A 3 13.83 2.92 -1.51
C VAL A 3 14.12 1.66 -2.31
N PHE A 4 13.07 0.99 -2.77
CA PHE A 4 13.17 -0.21 -3.58
C PHE A 4 12.47 -0.01 -4.92
N GLY A 5 13.08 -0.49 -6.01
CA GLY A 5 12.48 -0.55 -7.33
C GLY A 5 12.13 0.81 -7.94
N GLY A 6 11.01 0.88 -8.66
CA GLY A 6 10.62 2.03 -9.47
C GLY A 6 10.80 1.76 -10.96
N ARG A 7 10.87 2.82 -11.77
CA ARG A 7 11.12 2.76 -13.21
C ARG A 7 12.16 3.79 -13.60
N THR A 8 13.01 3.45 -14.56
CA THR A 8 13.91 4.43 -15.17
C THR A 8 13.12 5.45 -15.99
N ALA A 9 13.47 6.74 -15.88
CA ALA A 9 12.97 7.77 -16.77
C ALA A 9 13.65 7.75 -18.14
N VAL A 10 14.81 7.08 -18.24
CA VAL A 10 15.64 6.97 -19.44
C VAL A 10 15.40 5.59 -20.07
N GLY A 11 15.19 5.55 -21.38
CA GLY A 11 14.92 4.31 -22.11
C GLY A 11 13.42 4.00 -22.19
N ASP A 12 13.07 2.72 -22.12
CA ASP A 12 11.72 2.19 -22.31
C ASP A 12 10.86 2.16 -21.03
N GLY A 13 11.31 2.82 -19.96
CA GLY A 13 10.60 2.78 -18.67
C GLY A 13 10.74 1.45 -17.94
N THR A 14 11.85 0.73 -18.16
CA THR A 14 12.17 -0.54 -17.48
C THR A 14 12.00 -0.45 -15.97
N ALA A 15 11.33 -1.44 -15.39
CA ALA A 15 11.18 -1.56 -13.95
C ALA A 15 12.51 -1.93 -13.29
N LEU A 16 12.72 -1.50 -12.06
CA LEU A 16 13.94 -1.74 -11.29
C LEU A 16 13.69 -2.68 -10.10
N ASN A 17 14.74 -3.35 -9.62
CA ASN A 17 14.75 -4.20 -8.43
C ASN A 17 15.90 -3.88 -7.46
N ASP A 18 16.50 -2.70 -7.59
CA ASP A 18 17.57 -2.25 -6.72
C ASP A 18 17.03 -1.69 -5.40
N LEU A 19 17.88 -1.75 -4.37
CA LEU A 19 17.59 -1.21 -3.04
C LEU A 19 18.61 -0.12 -2.72
N HIS A 20 18.12 1.05 -2.35
CA HIS A 20 18.94 2.17 -1.92
C HIS A 20 18.57 2.61 -0.52
N SER A 21 19.56 3.06 0.24
CA SER A 21 19.35 3.80 1.48
C SER A 21 19.74 5.25 1.34
N PHE A 22 18.95 6.12 1.96
CA PHE A 22 19.31 7.50 2.20
C PHE A 22 19.60 7.71 3.69
N SER A 23 20.82 8.15 3.99
CA SER A 23 21.21 8.62 5.32
C SER A 23 20.81 10.09 5.47
N LEU A 24 19.98 10.39 6.46
CA LEU A 24 19.57 11.77 6.77
C LEU A 24 20.73 12.60 7.37
N GLU A 25 21.60 11.94 8.12
CA GLU A 25 22.77 12.58 8.74
C GLU A 25 23.81 12.96 7.68
N GLN A 26 24.17 12.01 6.83
CA GLN A 26 25.19 12.21 5.80
C GLN A 26 24.64 12.84 4.51
N ARG A 27 23.31 12.94 4.41
CA ARG A 27 22.57 13.41 3.22
C ARG A 27 23.04 12.74 1.93
N ARG A 28 23.29 11.44 2.01
CA ARG A 28 23.89 10.67 0.91
C ARG A 28 23.11 9.39 0.65
N TRP A 29 22.96 9.08 -0.63
CA TRP A 29 22.44 7.81 -1.10
C TRP A 29 23.54 6.75 -1.12
N SER A 30 23.17 5.52 -0.79
CA SER A 30 24.03 4.34 -0.93
C SER A 30 23.20 3.19 -1.50
N SER A 31 23.75 2.51 -2.51
CA SER A 31 23.18 1.25 -2.99
C SER A 31 23.44 0.15 -1.95
N ILE A 32 22.43 -0.68 -1.70
CA ILE A 32 22.50 -1.79 -0.76
C ILE A 32 22.52 -3.10 -1.56
N SER A 33 23.61 -3.85 -1.40
CA SER A 33 23.69 -5.22 -1.88
C SER A 33 22.75 -6.11 -1.05
N THR A 34 21.92 -6.88 -1.72
CA THR A 34 20.99 -7.81 -1.07
C THR A 34 21.22 -9.25 -1.56
N SER A 35 20.68 -10.21 -0.82
CA SER A 35 20.80 -11.64 -1.13
C SER A 35 19.46 -12.37 -0.96
N GLY A 36 19.40 -13.66 -1.28
CA GLY A 36 18.19 -14.47 -1.10
C GLY A 36 17.22 -14.36 -2.28
N ASN A 37 15.93 -14.56 -2.03
CA ASN A 37 14.89 -14.58 -3.06
C ASN A 37 14.32 -13.17 -3.26
N ALA A 38 15.05 -12.36 -4.02
CA ALA A 38 14.72 -10.95 -4.25
C ALA A 38 13.48 -10.79 -5.14
N PRO A 39 12.63 -9.78 -4.86
CA PRO A 39 11.48 -9.49 -5.70
C PRO A 39 11.89 -9.16 -7.14
N ALA A 40 11.09 -9.61 -8.11
CA ALA A 40 11.21 -9.16 -9.50
C ALA A 40 11.14 -7.62 -9.59
N ALA A 41 11.74 -7.06 -10.65
CA ALA A 41 11.75 -5.63 -10.91
C ALA A 41 10.32 -5.07 -11.05
N ARG A 42 10.00 -4.01 -10.30
CA ARG A 42 8.62 -3.54 -10.13
C ARG A 42 8.51 -2.06 -9.77
N SER A 43 7.33 -1.50 -10.03
CA SER A 43 6.88 -0.15 -9.64
C SER A 43 5.46 -0.22 -9.09
N TYR A 44 4.95 0.85 -8.45
CA TYR A 44 3.58 0.88 -7.89
C TYR A 44 3.28 -0.28 -6.90
N HIS A 45 4.32 -0.87 -6.31
CA HIS A 45 4.17 -1.87 -5.27
C HIS A 45 3.80 -1.18 -3.95
N ALA A 46 3.15 -1.92 -3.07
CA ALA A 46 2.87 -1.43 -1.72
C ALA A 46 4.03 -1.82 -0.79
N ALA A 47 4.37 -0.96 0.15
CA ALA A 47 5.49 -1.18 1.07
C ALA A 47 5.13 -0.79 2.50
N THR A 48 5.59 -1.57 3.48
CA THR A 48 5.49 -1.23 4.91
C THR A 48 6.59 -1.94 5.70
N SER A 49 6.76 -1.63 6.99
CA SER A 49 7.76 -2.26 7.84
C SER A 49 7.18 -2.75 9.16
N VAL A 50 7.69 -3.88 9.66
CA VAL A 50 7.40 -4.41 11.00
C VAL A 50 8.72 -4.71 11.69
N GLY A 51 9.06 -3.95 12.73
CA GLY A 51 10.40 -4.02 13.33
C GLY A 51 11.48 -3.71 12.29
N ASP A 52 12.48 -4.58 12.19
CA ASP A 52 13.61 -4.47 11.25
C ASP A 52 13.33 -5.16 9.90
N ASP A 53 12.09 -5.60 9.65
CA ASP A 53 11.70 -6.22 8.39
C ASP A 53 10.94 -5.22 7.49
N LEU A 54 11.36 -5.11 6.23
CA LEU A 54 10.63 -4.40 5.17
C LEU A 54 9.78 -5.40 4.37
N TYR A 55 8.53 -5.06 4.10
CA TYR A 55 7.59 -5.87 3.34
C TYR A 55 7.18 -5.17 2.07
N ILE A 56 7.19 -5.89 0.95
CA ILE A 56 6.81 -5.42 -0.39
C ILE A 56 5.75 -6.33 -0.97
N PHE A 57 4.59 -5.77 -1.33
CA PHE A 57 3.49 -6.51 -1.93
C PHE A 57 3.17 -6.02 -3.35
N GLY A 58 3.04 -6.98 -4.27
CA GLY A 58 2.51 -6.75 -5.61
C GLY A 58 3.27 -5.72 -6.42
N GLY A 59 2.54 -4.83 -7.10
CA GLY A 59 3.06 -3.84 -8.02
C GLY A 59 3.03 -4.29 -9.48
N CYS A 60 3.66 -3.50 -10.34
CA CYS A 60 3.71 -3.66 -11.78
C CYS A 60 5.14 -3.94 -12.23
N SER A 61 5.39 -5.16 -12.70
CA SER A 61 6.61 -5.55 -13.42
C SER A 61 6.53 -5.18 -14.90
N THR A 62 7.55 -5.54 -15.67
CA THR A 62 7.52 -5.49 -17.14
C THR A 62 6.50 -6.47 -17.73
N PHE A 63 6.19 -7.57 -17.05
CA PHE A 63 5.28 -8.62 -17.53
C PHE A 63 3.84 -8.48 -17.02
N GLY A 64 3.56 -7.46 -16.23
CA GLY A 64 2.24 -7.20 -15.67
C GLY A 64 2.24 -7.09 -14.15
N ARG A 65 1.03 -7.13 -13.58
CA ARG A 65 0.80 -6.97 -12.15
C ARG A 65 1.18 -8.22 -11.39
N LEU A 66 1.61 -8.04 -10.15
CA LEU A 66 2.09 -9.09 -9.26
C LEU A 66 1.17 -9.23 -8.02
N ALA A 67 1.18 -10.40 -7.40
CA ALA A 67 0.44 -10.74 -6.17
C ALA A 67 1.35 -11.35 -5.09
N ASP A 68 2.66 -11.25 -5.27
CA ASP A 68 3.68 -11.79 -4.36
C ASP A 68 3.91 -10.86 -3.17
N LEU A 69 4.34 -11.44 -2.06
CA LEU A 69 4.78 -10.74 -0.86
C LEU A 69 6.23 -11.10 -0.59
N HIS A 70 7.10 -10.11 -0.49
CA HIS A 70 8.50 -10.31 -0.11
C HIS A 70 8.80 -9.60 1.19
N LYS A 71 9.70 -10.21 1.97
CA LYS A 71 10.28 -9.66 3.20
C LYS A 71 11.77 -9.47 3.02
N LEU A 72 12.28 -8.31 3.39
CA LEU A 72 13.71 -8.03 3.56
C LEU A 72 14.01 -7.88 5.04
N ASP A 73 14.85 -8.74 5.57
CA ASP A 73 15.53 -8.48 6.84
C ASP A 73 16.57 -7.39 6.61
N THR A 74 16.35 -6.20 7.20
CA THR A 74 17.23 -5.04 6.97
C THR A 74 18.56 -5.13 7.71
N THR A 75 18.70 -6.05 8.67
CA THR A 75 19.96 -6.30 9.38
C THR A 75 20.88 -7.17 8.52
N SER A 76 20.35 -8.22 7.91
CA SER A 76 21.13 -9.15 7.09
C SER A 76 21.13 -8.82 5.60
N GLY A 77 20.21 -7.97 5.13
CA GLY A 77 20.02 -7.67 3.71
C GLY A 77 19.46 -8.85 2.91
N LYS A 78 18.83 -9.83 3.58
CA LYS A 78 18.33 -11.06 2.94
C LYS A 78 16.84 -10.98 2.63
N TRP A 79 16.50 -11.17 1.36
CA TRP A 79 15.14 -11.31 0.88
C TRP A 79 14.59 -12.73 1.06
N THR A 80 13.33 -12.80 1.44
CA THR A 80 12.53 -14.04 1.52
C THR A 80 11.18 -13.77 0.86
N GLU A 81 10.80 -14.61 -0.10
CA GLU A 81 9.44 -14.65 -0.61
C GLU A 81 8.52 -15.33 0.41
N LEU A 82 7.38 -14.71 0.69
CA LEU A 82 6.39 -15.18 1.66
C LEU A 82 5.21 -15.85 0.94
N PRO A 83 4.41 -16.67 1.66
CA PRO A 83 3.27 -17.36 1.06
C PRO A 83 2.30 -16.41 0.35
N SER A 84 1.91 -16.80 -0.86
CA SER A 84 0.86 -16.14 -1.66
C SER A 84 -0.53 -16.70 -1.32
N SER A 85 -1.57 -16.12 -1.90
CA SER A 85 -2.95 -16.58 -1.79
C SER A 85 -3.68 -16.38 -3.11
N ASP A 86 -4.31 -17.43 -3.62
CA ASP A 86 -5.07 -17.39 -4.89
C ASP A 86 -6.29 -16.47 -4.83
N LYS A 87 -6.73 -16.11 -3.62
CA LYS A 87 -7.82 -15.15 -3.41
C LYS A 87 -7.38 -13.70 -3.68
N ILE A 88 -6.09 -13.41 -3.63
CA ILE A 88 -5.57 -12.06 -3.77
C ILE A 88 -5.12 -11.85 -5.22
N LYS A 89 -5.92 -11.08 -5.96
CA LYS A 89 -5.60 -10.74 -7.35
C LYS A 89 -4.30 -9.92 -7.45
N PRO A 90 -3.50 -10.11 -8.52
CA PRO A 90 -2.37 -9.25 -8.83
C PRO A 90 -2.78 -7.79 -8.98
N ARG A 91 -2.08 -6.87 -8.30
CA ARG A 91 -2.49 -5.47 -8.20
C ARG A 91 -1.30 -4.51 -8.05
N GLY A 92 -1.47 -3.29 -8.55
CA GLY A 92 -0.59 -2.16 -8.26
C GLY A 92 -1.38 -1.03 -7.59
N GLY A 93 -0.67 -0.13 -6.90
CA GLY A 93 -1.29 1.04 -6.24
C GLY A 93 -2.22 0.68 -5.08
N ALA A 94 -1.96 -0.46 -4.42
CA ALA A 94 -2.66 -0.85 -3.21
C ALA A 94 -2.09 -0.12 -1.99
N GLY A 95 -2.92 0.11 -0.98
CA GLY A 95 -2.46 0.55 0.34
C GLY A 95 -1.95 -0.65 1.14
N LEU A 96 -0.78 -0.52 1.78
CA LEU A 96 -0.26 -1.52 2.71
C LEU A 96 0.19 -0.82 3.99
N THR A 97 -0.29 -1.28 5.15
CA THR A 97 0.10 -0.72 6.45
C THR A 97 0.18 -1.81 7.51
N ALA A 98 1.09 -1.65 8.47
CA ALA A 98 1.25 -2.58 9.57
C ALA A 98 0.52 -2.10 10.83
N VAL A 99 -0.16 -3.03 11.52
CA VAL A 99 -0.65 -2.86 12.91
C VAL A 99 -0.19 -4.06 13.71
N GLY A 100 0.74 -3.85 14.65
CA GLY A 100 1.40 -4.94 15.35
C GLY A 100 2.12 -5.88 14.38
N THR A 101 1.75 -7.16 14.38
CA THR A 101 2.27 -8.20 13.47
C THR A 101 1.39 -8.42 12.24
N SER A 102 0.37 -7.62 12.02
CA SER A 102 -0.57 -7.79 10.91
C SER A 102 -0.37 -6.72 9.85
N LEU A 103 -0.24 -7.15 8.59
CA LEU A 103 -0.18 -6.27 7.42
C LEU A 103 -1.57 -6.18 6.78
N TYR A 104 -2.10 -4.97 6.67
CA TYR A 104 -3.38 -4.69 6.05
C TYR A 104 -3.16 -4.21 4.62
N LEU A 105 -3.58 -5.02 3.66
CA LEU A 105 -3.61 -4.71 2.24
C LEU A 105 -5.01 -4.24 1.87
N VAL A 106 -5.13 -3.03 1.32
CA VAL A 106 -6.43 -2.40 1.02
C VAL A 106 -6.46 -1.95 -0.43
N GLY A 107 -7.47 -2.44 -1.16
CA GLY A 107 -7.79 -2.03 -2.52
C GLY A 107 -6.64 -2.22 -3.51
N GLY A 108 -6.45 -1.23 -4.38
CA GLY A 108 -5.50 -1.25 -5.49
C GLY A 108 -6.20 -1.42 -6.84
N PHE A 109 -5.43 -1.69 -7.89
CA PHE A 109 -5.95 -1.76 -9.26
C PHE A 109 -5.45 -3.02 -9.98
N CYS A 110 -6.39 -3.81 -10.52
CA CYS A 110 -6.11 -5.03 -11.30
C CYS A 110 -6.72 -4.99 -12.73
N GLY A 111 -6.93 -3.80 -13.28
CA GLY A 111 -7.74 -3.57 -14.49
C GLY A 111 -9.08 -2.88 -14.19
N HIS A 112 -9.50 -2.97 -12.94
CA HIS A 112 -10.53 -2.16 -12.29
C HIS A 112 -10.08 -1.89 -10.85
N GLU A 113 -10.67 -0.88 -10.21
CA GLU A 113 -10.46 -0.54 -8.81
C GLU A 113 -10.95 -1.67 -7.90
N LEU A 114 -10.15 -1.99 -6.90
CA LEU A 114 -10.45 -2.96 -5.87
C LEU A 114 -10.82 -2.25 -4.57
N SER A 115 -11.75 -2.84 -3.82
CA SER A 115 -12.19 -2.39 -2.50
C SER A 115 -12.15 -3.51 -1.47
N ASP A 116 -11.42 -4.59 -1.75
CA ASP A 116 -11.18 -5.68 -0.82
C ASP A 116 -10.11 -5.31 0.22
N VAL A 117 -10.15 -6.02 1.35
CA VAL A 117 -9.18 -5.89 2.44
C VAL A 117 -8.66 -7.27 2.79
N HIS A 118 -7.34 -7.43 2.75
CA HIS A 118 -6.65 -8.65 3.15
C HIS A 118 -5.68 -8.36 4.28
N ILE A 119 -5.55 -9.31 5.18
CA ILE A 119 -4.67 -9.25 6.34
C ILE A 119 -3.66 -10.37 6.24
N PHE A 120 -2.37 -10.04 6.29
CA PHE A 120 -1.31 -11.01 6.43
C PHE A 120 -0.76 -10.97 7.86
N ASP A 121 -0.80 -12.09 8.57
CA ASP A 121 -0.13 -12.21 9.86
C ASP A 121 1.34 -12.61 9.66
N THR A 122 2.28 -11.81 10.16
CA THR A 122 3.73 -12.04 9.95
C THR A 122 4.29 -13.17 10.80
N VAL A 123 3.58 -13.61 11.86
CA VAL A 123 4.00 -14.70 12.75
C VAL A 123 3.55 -16.04 12.17
N SER A 124 2.25 -16.21 11.90
CA SER A 124 1.70 -17.43 11.32
C SER A 124 1.93 -17.54 9.82
N ARG A 125 2.26 -16.43 9.15
CA ARG A 125 2.50 -16.32 7.70
C ARG A 125 1.28 -16.71 6.87
N THR A 126 0.10 -16.28 7.31
CA THR A 126 -1.18 -16.63 6.68
C THR A 126 -1.95 -15.40 6.27
N TRP A 127 -2.60 -15.48 5.10
CA TRP A 127 -3.55 -14.49 4.60
C TRP A 127 -4.97 -14.77 5.08
N THR A 128 -5.68 -13.73 5.48
CA THR A 128 -7.13 -13.75 5.78
C THR A 128 -7.81 -12.59 5.07
N GLU A 129 -8.93 -12.84 4.41
CA GLU A 129 -9.76 -11.78 3.83
C GLU A 129 -10.65 -11.19 4.93
N LEU A 130 -10.65 -9.86 5.06
CA LEU A 130 -11.54 -9.15 5.96
C LEU A 130 -12.82 -8.78 5.20
N VAL A 131 -13.89 -9.54 5.44
CA VAL A 131 -15.21 -9.25 4.89
C VAL A 131 -15.81 -8.06 5.65
N LEU A 132 -15.93 -6.93 4.98
CA LEU A 132 -16.56 -5.74 5.55
C LEU A 132 -18.09 -5.90 5.58
N PRO A 133 -18.77 -5.51 6.68
CA PRO A 133 -20.22 -5.46 6.71
C PRO A 133 -20.77 -4.53 5.62
N ASN A 134 -21.94 -4.83 5.07
CA ASN A 134 -22.58 -4.01 4.00
C ASN A 134 -22.75 -2.52 4.35
N SER A 135 -22.72 -2.16 5.65
CA SER A 135 -22.77 -0.78 6.15
C SER A 135 -21.46 -0.01 5.97
N VAL A 136 -20.35 -0.70 5.71
CA VAL A 136 -19.02 -0.10 5.50
C VAL A 136 -18.70 -0.17 4.00
N LYS A 137 -18.89 0.95 3.29
CA LYS A 137 -18.44 1.10 1.91
C LYS A 137 -17.09 1.81 1.89
N LEU A 138 -16.06 1.10 1.41
CA LEU A 138 -14.82 1.74 0.95
C LEU A 138 -15.17 2.56 -0.29
N HIS A 139 -15.35 3.87 -0.14
CA HIS A 139 -15.59 4.78 -1.26
C HIS A 139 -14.28 5.06 -1.99
N LEU A 140 -13.80 4.03 -2.70
CA LEU A 140 -12.60 4.09 -3.55
C LEU A 140 -12.95 4.34 -5.02
N SER A 141 -14.25 4.30 -5.36
CA SER A 141 -14.77 4.56 -6.70
C SER A 141 -15.20 6.03 -6.88
N PRO A 142 -15.20 6.57 -8.11
CA PRO A 142 -15.84 7.85 -8.41
C PRO A 142 -17.34 7.84 -8.02
N LYS A 143 -17.90 9.02 -7.73
CA LYS A 143 -19.35 9.16 -7.53
C LYS A 143 -20.06 8.91 -8.87
N GLU A 144 -21.10 8.07 -8.87
CA GLU A 144 -21.99 7.93 -10.04
C GLU A 144 -22.60 9.30 -10.37
N GLY A 145 -22.36 9.80 -11.58
CA GLY A 145 -22.94 11.05 -12.09
C GLY A 145 -21.97 12.01 -12.77
N GLU A 146 -20.65 11.80 -12.68
CA GLU A 146 -19.67 12.61 -13.43
C GLU A 146 -19.39 11.95 -14.79
N THR A 147 -20.07 12.43 -15.83
CA THR A 147 -19.83 12.03 -17.22
C THR A 147 -18.50 12.60 -17.70
N GLY A 148 -17.43 11.86 -17.46
CA GLY A 148 -16.10 12.13 -17.96
C GLY A 148 -15.21 10.96 -17.60
N GLU A 149 -14.40 10.51 -18.55
CA GLU A 149 -13.41 9.45 -18.37
C GLU A 149 -12.37 9.93 -17.34
N LEU A 150 -12.67 9.79 -16.04
CA LEU A 150 -11.76 10.18 -14.98
C LEU A 150 -10.67 9.10 -14.85
N PRO A 151 -9.39 9.51 -14.69
CA PRO A 151 -8.31 8.55 -14.54
C PRO A 151 -8.53 7.71 -13.28
N ALA A 152 -8.17 6.42 -13.38
CA ALA A 152 -8.18 5.47 -12.26
C ALA A 152 -7.58 6.14 -11.02
N ARG A 153 -8.24 6.00 -9.86
CA ARG A 153 -7.77 6.59 -8.59
C ARG A 153 -7.01 5.53 -7.80
N SER A 154 -5.72 5.75 -7.55
CA SER A 154 -4.89 4.84 -6.74
C SER A 154 -4.91 5.27 -5.27
N VAL A 155 -4.90 4.31 -4.34
CA VAL A 155 -4.63 4.60 -2.92
C VAL A 155 -3.11 4.72 -2.78
N PHE A 156 -2.61 5.95 -2.61
CA PHE A 156 -1.17 6.19 -2.49
C PHE A 156 -0.65 6.12 -1.05
N GLY A 157 -1.53 6.20 -0.05
CA GLY A 157 -1.14 6.19 1.36
C GLY A 157 -2.18 5.55 2.26
N LEU A 158 -1.77 4.54 3.02
CA LEU A 158 -2.58 3.93 4.07
C LEU A 158 -1.84 4.11 5.40
N ALA A 159 -2.48 4.77 6.36
CA ALA A 159 -1.89 5.02 7.68
C ALA A 159 -2.74 4.34 8.76
N ALA A 160 -2.10 3.51 9.57
CA ALA A 160 -2.70 3.08 10.83
C ALA A 160 -2.53 4.18 11.88
N VAL A 161 -3.62 4.55 12.56
CA VAL A 161 -3.61 5.54 13.64
C VAL A 161 -4.23 4.92 14.89
N LYS A 162 -3.43 4.79 15.95
CA LYS A 162 -3.92 4.38 17.26
C LYS A 162 -4.70 5.52 17.91
N LEU A 163 -6.01 5.36 18.10
CA LEU A 163 -6.83 6.33 18.81
C LEU A 163 -6.82 6.00 20.32
N ARG A 164 -6.18 6.85 21.14
CA ARG A 164 -6.34 6.78 22.60
C ARG A 164 -7.64 7.48 22.99
N ARG A 165 -8.76 6.79 23.24
CA ARG A 165 -9.97 7.44 23.79
C ARG A 165 -10.79 6.59 24.76
N SER A 166 -11.35 7.29 25.75
CA SER A 166 -12.23 6.85 26.85
C SER A 166 -13.74 6.92 26.51
N LYS A 167 -14.11 7.27 25.27
CA LYS A 167 -15.51 7.30 24.79
C LYS A 167 -15.58 6.83 23.32
N PRO A 168 -16.63 6.08 22.93
CA PRO A 168 -16.80 5.59 21.55
C PRO A 168 -17.01 6.76 20.58
N LEU A 169 -16.38 6.69 19.41
CA LEU A 169 -16.64 7.61 18.31
C LEU A 169 -17.94 7.20 17.63
N LEU A 170 -18.95 8.07 17.67
CA LEU A 170 -19.92 8.12 16.57
C LEU A 170 -19.19 8.70 15.37
N CYS A 171 -18.95 7.88 14.35
CA CYS A 171 -18.47 8.31 13.05
C CYS A 171 -19.49 9.27 12.42
N HIS A 172 -19.30 10.57 12.59
CA HIS A 172 -19.96 11.60 11.79
C HIS A 172 -19.04 11.95 10.63
N LEU A 173 -19.42 11.49 9.43
CA LEU A 173 -18.79 11.90 8.17
C LEU A 173 -18.88 13.44 8.04
N PRO A 174 -17.79 14.16 7.78
CA PRO A 174 -17.87 15.59 7.49
C PRO A 174 -18.66 15.78 6.18
N ARG A 175 -19.72 16.61 6.24
CA ARG A 175 -20.54 17.03 5.09
C ARG A 175 -19.87 18.12 4.26
N THR A 176 -18.57 18.04 4.00
CA THR A 176 -17.87 19.01 3.15
C THR A 176 -17.24 18.28 1.97
N ALA A 177 -17.73 18.62 0.78
CA ALA A 177 -17.27 18.11 -0.49
C ALA A 177 -15.81 18.52 -0.73
N GLY A 178 -14.93 17.54 -0.95
CA GLY A 178 -13.55 17.80 -1.40
C GLY A 178 -12.58 16.66 -1.07
N ASP A 179 -12.60 16.16 0.17
CA ASP A 179 -11.51 15.32 0.67
C ASP A 179 -11.99 13.90 1.04
N LEU A 180 -11.41 12.87 0.41
CA LEU A 180 -11.70 11.45 0.65
C LEU A 180 -10.90 10.94 1.86
N HIS A 181 -11.43 11.14 3.07
CA HIS A 181 -10.91 10.57 4.31
C HIS A 181 -11.84 9.44 4.80
N GLY A 182 -11.38 8.20 4.78
CA GLY A 182 -12.09 7.06 5.37
C GLY A 182 -11.42 6.61 6.66
N MET A 183 -12.12 6.72 7.80
CA MET A 183 -11.71 6.18 9.10
C MET A 183 -12.42 4.84 9.37
N TYR A 184 -11.66 3.81 9.76
CA TYR A 184 -12.20 2.50 10.10
C TYR A 184 -11.66 2.05 11.47
N GLU A 185 -12.52 1.55 12.35
CA GLU A 185 -12.09 0.87 13.57
C GLU A 185 -11.67 -0.57 13.23
N VAL A 186 -10.49 -0.99 13.70
CA VAL A 186 -10.04 -2.37 13.64
C VAL A 186 -9.79 -2.85 15.06
N GLY A 187 -10.40 -3.99 15.42
CA GLY A 187 -10.64 -4.42 16.79
C GLY A 187 -9.45 -4.36 17.76
N GLY A 188 -9.77 -4.10 19.03
CA GLY A 188 -8.91 -4.18 20.21
C GLY A 188 -9.77 -4.27 21.48
N SER A 189 -9.20 -4.81 22.58
CA SER A 189 -9.87 -4.96 23.88
C SER A 189 -10.46 -3.64 24.41
N GLU A 190 -11.44 -3.72 25.31
CA GLU A 190 -12.30 -2.60 25.81
C GLU A 190 -11.60 -1.27 26.19
N THR A 191 -10.28 -1.25 26.35
CA THR A 191 -9.51 -0.06 26.77
C THR A 191 -8.67 0.60 25.65
N ALA A 192 -8.55 0.01 24.45
CA ALA A 192 -7.88 0.64 23.29
C ALA A 192 -8.31 -0.02 21.96
N ARG A 193 -8.80 0.78 21.01
CA ARG A 193 -9.11 0.34 19.64
C ARG A 193 -8.15 0.99 18.67
N ASP A 194 -7.55 0.20 17.79
CA ASP A 194 -6.72 0.72 16.70
C ASP A 194 -7.63 1.10 15.53
N CYS A 195 -7.31 2.16 14.79
CA CYS A 195 -8.08 2.58 13.63
C CYS A 195 -7.19 2.65 12.40
N LEU A 196 -7.70 2.19 11.26
CA LEU A 196 -7.08 2.39 9.96
C LEU A 196 -7.66 3.64 9.33
N LEU A 197 -6.79 4.56 8.95
CA LEU A 197 -7.12 5.74 8.17
C LEU A 197 -6.56 5.56 6.76
N ALA A 198 -7.44 5.38 5.78
CA ALA A 198 -7.05 5.30 4.38
C ALA A 198 -7.12 6.69 3.74
N PHE A 199 -6.03 7.11 3.09
CA PHE A 199 -5.97 8.34 2.31
C PHE A 199 -5.90 7.99 0.82
N GLY A 200 -6.94 8.35 0.07
CA GLY A 200 -6.93 8.27 -1.40
C GLY A 200 -6.42 9.57 -2.01
N GLY A 201 -5.64 9.48 -3.09
CA GLY A 201 -5.21 10.63 -3.90
C GLY A 201 -5.50 10.38 -5.37
N GLU A 202 -5.68 11.44 -6.16
CA GLU A 202 -5.86 11.32 -7.61
C GLU A 202 -4.54 10.93 -8.28
N ASN A 203 -4.56 9.99 -9.23
CA ASN A 203 -3.41 9.80 -10.12
C ASN A 203 -3.25 11.08 -10.95
N CYS A 204 -2.06 11.69 -10.93
CA CYS A 204 -1.64 12.60 -12.00
C CYS A 204 -1.52 11.81 -13.30
N SER A 205 -2.63 11.52 -13.97
CA SER A 205 -2.60 11.08 -15.36
C SER A 205 -1.96 12.20 -16.18
N HIS A 206 -1.01 11.86 -17.04
CA HIS A 206 -0.42 12.77 -18.03
C HIS A 206 -1.55 13.50 -18.78
N ARG A 207 -1.88 14.73 -18.36
CA ARG A 207 -2.48 15.70 -19.27
C ARG A 207 -1.34 16.17 -20.17
N PRO A 208 -1.52 16.21 -21.50
CA PRO A 208 -0.62 16.98 -22.35
C PRO A 208 -0.65 18.43 -21.83
N GLY A 209 0.45 18.90 -21.25
CA GLY A 209 0.59 20.28 -20.74
C GLY A 209 0.54 20.48 -19.22
N ALA A 210 0.35 19.45 -18.39
CA ALA A 210 0.52 19.60 -16.94
C ALA A 210 2.01 19.52 -16.57
N ARG A 211 2.59 20.65 -16.16
CA ARG A 211 3.95 20.68 -15.58
C ARG A 211 3.97 19.85 -14.30
N GLY A 212 4.85 18.85 -14.29
CA GLY A 212 4.87 17.77 -13.31
C GLY A 212 5.02 18.22 -11.86
N CYS A 213 4.29 17.54 -10.99
CA CYS A 213 4.61 17.44 -9.58
C CYS A 213 5.36 16.13 -9.38
N TRP A 214 6.63 16.24 -8.99
CA TRP A 214 7.49 15.17 -8.50
C TRP A 214 7.23 14.94 -7.01
#